data_AF-A0A6G1E8D0-F1
#
_entry.id   AF-A0A6G1E8D0-F1
#
_cell.length_a   1.000
_cell.length_b   1.000
_cell.length_c   1.000
_cell.angle_alpha   90.00
_cell.angle_beta   90.00
_cell.angle_gamma   90.00
#
_symmetry.space_group_name_H-M   'P 1'
#
loop_
_entity.id
_entity.type
_entity.pdbx_description
1 polymer ?
#
loop_
_entity_poly.entity_id
_entity_poly.type
_entity_poly.pdbx_seq_one_letter_code
_entity_poly.pdbx_strand_id
1 'polypeptide(L)'
;MPSNLAMFPSADPSGYEPDTGCLKQFNEIAVYHNKLLHDALKNIRENHPDVRVVYADFFTPIIQIVESPSTFGFTNDILRCCCGGGGKYNFNISAGCGMPGVTRLIKQDGAKAVVVPGIPPLGCIPPNLAMFPSADPAGYESGTGCLKQFNEIAVYHNTLLQNSLKKVQKNHADVRVIYADFFSPVIRIVESPVTFG
;
A
#
# COMPACT_ATOMS: atom_id res chain seq x y z
N MET A 1 -3.08 8.84 2.40
CA MET A 1 -2.46 8.72 1.05
C MET A 1 -2.42 10.09 0.37
N PRO A 2 -1.34 10.44 -0.34
CA PRO A 2 -1.23 11.69 -1.11
C PRO A 2 -2.35 11.94 -2.13
N SER A 3 -2.94 10.88 -2.69
CA SER A 3 -4.11 10.96 -3.56
C SER A 3 -5.31 11.64 -2.87
N ASN A 4 -5.64 11.23 -1.65
CA ASN A 4 -6.75 11.83 -0.89
C ASN A 4 -6.48 13.29 -0.57
N LEU A 5 -5.24 13.62 -0.22
CA LEU A 5 -4.80 15.00 0.04
C LEU A 5 -4.95 15.90 -1.20
N ALA A 6 -4.73 15.35 -2.39
CA ALA A 6 -4.88 16.06 -3.66
C ALA A 6 -6.34 16.13 -4.16
N MET A 7 -7.11 15.05 -3.95
CA MET A 7 -8.49 14.92 -4.45
C MET A 7 -9.54 15.52 -3.52
N PHE A 8 -9.28 15.50 -2.21
CA PHE A 8 -10.20 15.97 -1.16
C PHE A 8 -9.51 16.96 -0.22
N PRO A 9 -8.89 18.04 -0.73
CA PRO A 9 -8.22 19.01 0.13
C PRO A 9 -9.24 19.72 1.03
N SER A 10 -8.89 19.89 2.31
CA SER A 10 -9.64 20.79 3.19
C SER A 10 -9.31 22.25 2.84
N ALA A 11 -10.35 23.09 2.75
CA ALA A 11 -10.21 24.54 2.62
C ALA A 11 -9.83 25.21 3.95
N ASP A 12 -10.15 24.57 5.07
CA ASP A 12 -9.75 25.01 6.41
C ASP A 12 -8.40 24.34 6.78
N PRO A 13 -7.35 25.11 7.08
CA PRO A 13 -6.08 24.57 7.59
C PRO A 13 -6.24 23.68 8.83
N SER A 14 -7.27 23.89 9.66
CA SER A 14 -7.57 23.05 10.83
C SER A 14 -8.02 21.62 10.48
N GLY A 15 -8.39 21.39 9.21
CA GLY A 15 -8.73 20.07 8.68
C GLY A 15 -7.53 19.14 8.46
N TYR A 16 -6.31 19.65 8.68
CA TYR A 16 -5.08 18.88 8.62
C TYR A 16 -4.51 18.65 10.02
N GLU A 17 -3.97 17.46 10.25
CA GLU A 17 -3.18 17.17 11.45
C GLU A 17 -1.91 18.02 11.45
N PRO A 18 -1.58 18.70 12.56
CA PRO A 18 -0.45 19.62 12.62
C PRO A 18 0.90 18.89 12.46
N ASP A 19 1.01 17.66 12.96
CA ASP A 19 2.28 16.92 12.99
C ASP A 19 2.57 16.20 11.66
N THR A 20 1.53 15.71 10.99
CA THR A 20 1.66 14.86 9.80
C THR A 20 1.28 15.58 8.51
N GLY A 21 0.44 16.62 8.58
CA GLY A 21 -0.20 17.23 7.41
C GLY A 21 -1.26 16.35 6.73
N CYS A 22 -1.66 15.23 7.35
CA CYS A 22 -2.72 14.35 6.87
C CYS A 22 -4.10 14.98 7.09
N LEU A 23 -5.11 14.54 6.32
CA LEU A 23 -6.50 14.95 6.55
C LEU A 23 -7.01 14.32 7.84
N LYS A 24 -7.30 15.15 8.84
CA LYS A 24 -7.74 14.73 10.19
C LYS A 24 -8.96 13.82 10.13
N GLN A 25 -10.00 14.24 9.39
CA GLN A 25 -11.24 13.47 9.26
C GLN A 25 -11.01 12.06 8.69
N PHE A 26 -10.10 11.90 7.72
CA PHE A 26 -9.84 10.60 7.11
C PHE A 26 -9.14 9.67 8.09
N ASN A 27 -8.17 10.19 8.83
CA ASN A 27 -7.48 9.42 9.86
C ASN A 27 -8.43 9.06 11.02
N GLU A 28 -9.27 9.99 11.47
CA GLU A 28 -10.29 9.72 12.50
C GLU A 28 -11.26 8.61 12.09
N ILE A 29 -11.74 8.63 10.83
CA ILE A 29 -12.61 7.57 10.31
C ILE A 29 -11.85 6.23 10.27
N ALA A 30 -10.59 6.22 9.83
CA ALA A 30 -9.79 5.00 9.77
C ALA A 30 -9.55 4.41 11.18
N VAL A 31 -9.19 5.23 12.15
CA VAL A 31 -8.98 4.82 13.55
C VAL A 31 -10.28 4.30 14.15
N TYR A 32 -11.39 5.02 13.96
CA TYR A 32 -12.70 4.61 14.46
C TYR A 32 -13.17 3.30 13.83
N HIS A 33 -13.03 3.16 12.51
CA HIS A 33 -13.33 1.91 11.80
C HIS A 33 -12.49 0.74 12.33
N ASN A 34 -11.17 0.93 12.46
CA ASN A 34 -10.28 -0.13 12.95
C ASN A 34 -10.62 -0.55 14.37
N LYS A 35 -11.03 0.39 15.23
CA LYS A 35 -11.53 0.07 16.59
C LYS A 35 -12.77 -0.84 16.53
N LEU A 36 -13.80 -0.45 15.77
CA LEU A 36 -15.01 -1.26 15.63
C LEU A 36 -14.73 -2.62 14.98
N LEU A 37 -13.81 -2.66 14.02
CA LEU A 37 -13.34 -3.90 13.42
C LEU A 37 -12.70 -4.80 14.47
N HIS A 38 -11.81 -4.28 15.33
CA HIS A 38 -11.22 -5.07 16.41
C HIS A 38 -12.27 -5.65 17.36
N ASP A 39 -13.27 -4.87 17.75
CA ASP A 39 -14.38 -5.33 18.60
C ASP A 39 -15.18 -6.45 17.92
N ALA A 40 -15.49 -6.28 16.63
CA ALA A 40 -16.19 -7.30 15.83
C ALA A 40 -15.35 -8.58 15.67
N LEU A 41 -14.06 -8.47 15.38
CA LEU A 41 -13.16 -9.62 15.25
C LEU A 41 -13.00 -10.35 16.60
N LYS A 42 -13.00 -9.62 17.73
CA LYS A 42 -13.00 -10.23 19.07
C LYS A 42 -14.27 -11.05 19.28
N ASN A 43 -15.44 -10.50 18.96
CA ASN A 43 -16.71 -11.22 19.08
C ASN A 43 -16.75 -12.48 18.21
N ILE A 44 -16.22 -12.43 16.98
CA ILE A 44 -16.12 -13.61 16.11
C ILE A 44 -15.24 -14.68 16.75
N ARG A 45 -14.06 -14.31 17.28
CA ARG A 45 -13.14 -15.25 17.93
C ARG A 45 -13.75 -15.91 19.17
N GLU A 46 -14.55 -15.18 19.94
CA GLU A 46 -15.24 -15.69 21.13
C GLU A 46 -16.38 -16.66 20.77
N ASN A 47 -17.15 -16.38 19.72
CA ASN A 47 -18.30 -17.19 19.31
C ASN A 47 -17.95 -18.35 18.36
N HIS A 48 -16.79 -18.29 17.72
CA HIS A 48 -16.32 -19.29 16.76
C HIS A 48 -14.88 -19.69 17.08
N PRO A 49 -14.64 -20.42 18.19
CA PRO A 49 -13.30 -20.83 18.62
C PRO A 49 -12.63 -21.81 17.64
N ASP A 50 -13.41 -22.43 16.76
CA ASP A 50 -12.96 -23.27 15.65
C ASP A 50 -12.50 -22.46 14.42
N VAL A 51 -12.84 -21.17 14.36
CA VAL A 51 -12.48 -20.28 13.25
C VAL A 51 -11.24 -19.46 13.60
N ARG A 52 -10.25 -19.54 12.71
CA ARG A 52 -9.05 -18.72 12.77
C ARG A 52 -9.31 -17.32 12.21
N VAL A 53 -9.23 -16.30 13.05
CA VAL A 53 -9.38 -14.89 12.61
C VAL A 53 -8.04 -14.16 12.71
N VAL A 54 -7.44 -13.87 11.55
CA VAL A 54 -6.18 -13.11 11.43
C VAL A 54 -6.49 -11.67 11.02
N TYR A 55 -5.92 -10.70 11.72
CA TYR A 55 -6.01 -9.28 11.39
C TYR A 55 -4.67 -8.79 10.83
N ALA A 56 -4.70 -8.13 9.68
CA ALA A 56 -3.52 -7.48 9.09
C ALA A 56 -3.63 -5.97 9.27
N ASP A 57 -2.79 -5.41 10.13
CA ASP A 57 -2.75 -3.96 10.39
C ASP A 57 -1.95 -3.24 9.30
N PHE A 58 -2.67 -2.54 8.42
CA PHE A 58 -2.08 -1.67 7.41
C PHE A 58 -1.98 -0.21 7.84
N PHE A 59 -2.64 0.18 8.92
CA PHE A 59 -2.71 1.58 9.35
C PHE A 59 -1.45 1.97 10.12
N THR A 60 -1.13 1.21 11.17
CA THR A 60 -0.06 1.56 12.11
C THR A 60 1.30 1.69 11.43
N PRO A 61 1.75 0.75 10.56
CA PRO A 61 3.05 0.89 9.91
C PRO A 61 3.15 2.13 9.00
N ILE A 62 2.05 2.52 8.37
CA ILE A 62 2.03 3.68 7.45
C ILE A 62 2.05 4.98 8.23
N ILE A 63 1.23 5.11 9.28
CA ILE A 63 1.20 6.36 10.07
C ILE A 63 2.53 6.58 10.80
N GLN A 64 3.17 5.52 11.31
CA GLN A 64 4.50 5.61 11.93
C GLN A 64 5.57 6.17 10.97
N ILE A 65 5.51 5.82 9.68
CA ILE A 65 6.42 6.38 8.67
C ILE A 65 6.17 7.87 8.46
N VAL A 66 4.90 8.29 8.46
CA VAL A 66 4.51 9.70 8.25
C VAL A 66 4.82 10.56 9.48
N GLU A 67 4.66 10.02 10.68
CA GLU A 67 4.96 10.70 11.95
C GLU A 67 6.47 10.81 12.20
N SER A 68 7.26 9.85 11.73
CA SER A 68 8.71 9.80 11.96
C SER A 68 9.53 9.57 10.68
N PRO A 69 9.38 10.42 9.65
CA PRO A 69 9.95 10.20 8.32
C PRO A 69 11.48 10.06 8.34
N SER A 70 12.17 10.80 9.19
CA SER A 70 13.63 10.77 9.32
C SER A 70 14.16 9.41 9.77
N THR A 71 13.44 8.71 10.65
CA THR A 71 13.78 7.34 11.10
C THR A 71 13.79 6.34 9.94
N PHE A 72 12.99 6.60 8.90
CA PHE A 72 12.92 5.78 7.70
C PHE A 72 13.80 6.32 6.54
N GLY A 73 14.59 7.36 6.80
CA GLY A 73 15.52 7.95 5.83
C GLY A 73 14.90 8.99 4.90
N PHE A 74 13.70 9.49 5.20
CA PHE A 74 13.11 10.60 4.47
C PHE A 74 13.57 11.93 5.07
N THR A 75 14.17 12.77 4.23
CA THR A 75 14.72 14.08 4.65
C THR A 75 13.86 15.27 4.20
N ASN A 76 12.88 15.02 3.32
CA ASN A 76 12.03 16.02 2.67
C ASN A 76 10.55 15.63 2.83
N ASP A 77 9.64 16.33 2.14
CA ASP A 77 8.19 16.13 2.18
C ASP A 77 7.74 14.68 1.89
N ILE A 78 7.35 13.95 2.94
CA ILE A 78 6.86 12.56 2.90
C ILE A 78 5.51 12.42 2.19
N LEU A 79 4.74 13.51 2.07
CA LEU A 79 3.40 13.50 1.47
C LEU A 79 3.43 13.73 -0.04
N ARG A 80 4.61 13.92 -0.64
CA ARG A 80 4.77 14.13 -2.08
C ARG A 80 4.94 12.80 -2.81
N CYS A 81 4.07 12.51 -3.78
CA CYS A 81 4.08 11.23 -4.51
C CYS A 81 4.76 11.33 -5.90
N CYS A 82 5.03 10.19 -6.53
CA CYS A 82 5.71 10.12 -7.84
C CYS A 82 4.78 10.32 -9.05
N CYS A 83 3.51 10.67 -8.86
CA CYS A 83 2.52 10.68 -9.94
C CYS A 83 2.58 11.96 -10.82
N GLY A 84 3.60 12.80 -10.73
CA GLY A 84 3.91 13.82 -11.75
C GLY A 84 2.83 14.89 -12.01
N GLY A 85 1.90 15.09 -11.08
CA GLY A 85 0.82 16.09 -11.23
C GLY A 85 1.19 17.52 -10.89
N GLY A 86 2.38 17.77 -10.35
CA GLY A 86 2.76 19.08 -9.83
C GLY A 86 1.99 19.46 -8.55
N GLY A 87 2.05 20.73 -8.17
CA GLY A 87 1.45 21.21 -6.91
C GLY A 87 2.13 20.62 -5.66
N LYS A 88 1.48 20.71 -4.49
CA LYS A 88 2.04 20.28 -3.20
C LYS A 88 2.32 18.76 -3.14
N TYR A 89 1.36 17.95 -3.57
CA TYR A 89 1.43 16.48 -3.43
C TYR A 89 1.93 15.74 -4.67
N ASN A 90 2.19 16.44 -5.78
CA ASN A 90 2.67 15.88 -7.05
C ASN A 90 1.80 14.73 -7.61
N PHE A 91 0.48 14.80 -7.39
CA PHE A 91 -0.45 13.73 -7.73
C PHE A 91 -1.20 13.99 -9.04
N ASN A 92 -1.21 13.00 -9.94
CA ASN A 92 -2.08 12.95 -11.11
C ASN A 92 -2.64 11.51 -11.22
N ILE A 93 -3.96 11.38 -11.22
CA ILE A 93 -4.64 10.08 -11.26
C ILE A 93 -4.34 9.28 -12.52
N SER A 94 -4.07 9.97 -13.65
CA SER A 94 -3.73 9.34 -14.93
C SER A 94 -2.25 8.94 -15.02
N ALA A 95 -1.44 9.25 -14.00
CA ALA A 95 -0.02 8.95 -13.96
C ALA A 95 0.28 7.88 -12.90
N GLY A 96 0.48 6.65 -13.38
CA GLY A 96 0.79 5.50 -12.54
C GLY A 96 2.28 5.36 -12.19
N CYS A 97 2.57 4.47 -11.22
CA CYS A 97 3.93 4.03 -10.93
C CYS A 97 4.55 3.36 -12.17
N GLY A 98 5.80 3.68 -12.50
CA GLY A 98 6.48 3.21 -13.72
C GLY A 98 6.45 4.19 -14.90
N MET A 99 5.64 5.25 -14.84
CA MET A 99 5.82 6.43 -15.69
C MET A 99 7.08 7.21 -15.26
N PRO A 100 7.62 8.16 -16.06
CA PRO A 100 8.84 8.93 -15.73
C PRO A 100 8.78 9.75 -14.42
N GLY A 101 7.69 9.69 -13.68
CA GLY A 101 7.42 10.43 -12.46
C GLY A 101 8.40 10.14 -11.31
N VAL A 102 8.91 8.91 -11.16
CA VAL A 102 9.97 8.62 -10.17
C VAL A 102 11.26 9.39 -10.50
N THR A 103 11.70 9.33 -11.75
CA THR A 103 12.88 10.08 -12.22
C THR A 103 12.66 11.58 -12.10
N ARG A 104 11.44 12.07 -12.33
CA ARG A 104 11.08 13.48 -12.13
C ARG A 104 11.21 13.89 -10.67
N LEU A 105 10.64 13.10 -9.74
CA LEU A 105 10.73 13.39 -8.31
C LEU A 105 12.18 13.49 -7.84
N ILE A 106 13.04 12.60 -8.35
CA ILE A 106 14.47 12.63 -8.02
C ILE A 106 15.15 13.87 -8.62
N LYS A 107 15.00 14.10 -9.93
CA LYS A 107 15.78 15.13 -10.65
C LYS A 107 15.29 16.55 -10.43
N GLN A 108 13.97 16.74 -10.32
CA GLN A 108 13.35 18.06 -10.25
C GLN A 108 12.98 18.45 -8.82
N ASP A 109 12.48 17.49 -8.04
CA ASP A 109 11.99 17.75 -6.68
C ASP A 109 13.02 17.39 -5.59
N GLY A 110 14.20 16.89 -6.00
CA GLY A 110 15.32 16.61 -5.09
C GLY A 110 15.05 15.49 -4.09
N ALA A 111 14.12 14.57 -4.38
CA ALA A 111 13.81 13.47 -3.47
C ALA A 111 15.03 12.57 -3.23
N LYS A 112 15.34 12.35 -1.95
CA LYS A 112 16.46 11.51 -1.49
C LYS A 112 16.04 10.14 -0.99
N ALA A 113 14.75 9.94 -0.74
CA ALA A 113 14.17 8.63 -0.46
C ALA A 113 12.81 8.50 -1.15
N VAL A 114 12.55 7.35 -1.75
CA VAL A 114 11.29 7.05 -2.45
C VAL A 114 10.85 5.64 -2.08
N VAL A 115 9.63 5.50 -1.56
CA VAL A 115 8.98 4.19 -1.36
C VAL A 115 8.04 3.92 -2.53
N VAL A 116 8.16 2.74 -3.11
CA VAL A 116 7.33 2.29 -4.24
C VAL A 116 6.66 0.97 -3.87
N PRO A 117 5.35 0.97 -3.61
CA PRO A 117 4.62 -0.25 -3.28
C PRO A 117 4.47 -1.15 -4.51
N GLY A 118 4.65 -2.45 -4.31
CA GLY A 118 4.23 -3.47 -5.24
C GLY A 118 2.72 -3.71 -5.18
N ILE A 119 2.20 -4.45 -6.15
CA ILE A 119 0.81 -4.90 -6.17
C ILE A 119 0.66 -6.10 -5.21
N PRO A 120 -0.37 -6.14 -4.34
CA PRO A 120 -0.68 -7.31 -3.49
C PRO A 120 -1.09 -8.54 -4.33
N PRO A 121 -1.30 -9.74 -3.73
CA PRO A 121 -1.75 -10.89 -4.50
C PRO A 121 -3.20 -10.69 -4.93
N LEU A 122 -3.38 -10.18 -6.15
CA LEU A 122 -4.69 -9.80 -6.68
C LEU A 122 -5.68 -10.97 -6.69
N GLY A 123 -5.21 -12.20 -6.88
CA GLY A 123 -6.05 -13.39 -6.92
C GLY A 123 -6.59 -13.79 -5.56
N CYS A 124 -6.02 -13.28 -4.47
CA CYS A 124 -6.47 -13.53 -3.10
C CYS A 124 -7.39 -12.42 -2.56
N ILE A 125 -7.68 -11.38 -3.37
CA ILE A 125 -8.54 -10.27 -2.97
C ILE A 125 -10.01 -10.74 -3.05
N PRO A 126 -10.80 -10.70 -1.96
CA PRO A 126 -12.17 -11.23 -1.96
C PRO A 126 -13.09 -10.61 -3.03
N PRO A 127 -13.08 -9.28 -3.28
CA PRO A 127 -13.78 -8.71 -4.43
C PRO A 127 -13.42 -9.35 -5.78
N ASN A 128 -12.15 -9.67 -6.03
CA ASN A 128 -11.75 -10.28 -7.29
C ASN A 128 -12.25 -11.73 -7.40
N LEU A 129 -12.17 -12.49 -6.30
CA LEU A 129 -12.74 -13.85 -6.22
C LEU A 129 -14.25 -13.86 -6.47
N ALA A 130 -14.97 -12.85 -5.97
CA ALA A 130 -16.42 -12.74 -6.14
C ALA A 130 -16.84 -12.24 -7.53
N MET A 131 -16.10 -11.28 -8.10
CA MET A 131 -16.45 -10.64 -9.37
C MET A 131 -15.90 -11.38 -10.59
N PHE A 132 -14.78 -12.10 -10.45
CA PHE A 132 -14.10 -12.80 -11.53
C PHE A 132 -13.86 -14.28 -11.21
N PRO A 133 -14.90 -15.04 -10.79
CA PRO A 133 -14.72 -16.46 -10.49
C PRO A 133 -14.35 -17.23 -11.77
N SER A 134 -13.39 -18.15 -11.64
CA SER A 134 -13.11 -19.13 -12.69
C SER A 134 -14.12 -20.27 -12.64
N ALA A 135 -14.65 -20.65 -13.80
CA ALA A 135 -15.48 -21.86 -13.95
C ALA A 135 -14.64 -23.15 -13.96
N ASP A 136 -13.36 -23.04 -14.33
CA ASP A 136 -12.40 -24.15 -14.27
C ASP A 136 -11.72 -24.16 -12.89
N PRO A 137 -11.83 -25.26 -12.11
CA PRO A 137 -11.10 -25.42 -10.86
C PRO A 137 -9.58 -25.24 -11.01
N ALA A 138 -8.99 -25.54 -12.17
CA ALA A 138 -7.57 -25.31 -12.44
C ALA A 138 -7.19 -23.82 -12.57
N GLY A 139 -8.18 -22.93 -12.64
CA GLY A 139 -7.98 -21.47 -12.57
C GLY A 139 -7.62 -20.97 -11.17
N TYR A 140 -7.71 -21.83 -10.15
CA TYR A 140 -7.33 -21.52 -8.78
C TYR A 140 -6.02 -22.21 -8.40
N GLU A 141 -5.23 -21.54 -7.57
CA GLU A 141 -4.07 -22.13 -6.92
C GLU A 141 -4.53 -23.19 -5.90
N SER A 142 -4.01 -24.42 -6.01
CA SER A 142 -4.48 -25.56 -5.21
C SER A 142 -4.26 -25.40 -3.71
N GLY A 143 -3.27 -24.62 -3.27
CA GLY A 143 -2.95 -24.41 -1.86
C GLY A 143 -3.68 -23.24 -1.20
N THR A 144 -4.05 -22.22 -1.98
CA THR A 144 -4.54 -20.94 -1.44
C THR A 144 -5.99 -20.65 -1.86
N GLY A 145 -6.48 -21.30 -2.92
CA GLY A 145 -7.77 -20.96 -3.54
C GLY A 145 -7.78 -19.60 -4.24
N CYS A 146 -6.61 -18.97 -4.42
CA CYS A 146 -6.51 -17.69 -5.10
C CYS A 146 -6.58 -17.86 -6.63
N LEU A 147 -7.09 -16.85 -7.34
CA LEU A 147 -7.12 -16.84 -8.81
C LEU A 147 -5.70 -16.78 -9.38
N LYS A 148 -5.28 -17.85 -10.05
CA LYS A 148 -3.91 -18.01 -10.57
C LYS A 148 -3.53 -16.88 -11.52
N GLN A 149 -4.38 -16.59 -12.51
CA GLN A 149 -4.12 -15.55 -13.52
C GLN A 149 -3.90 -14.15 -12.90
N PHE A 150 -4.66 -13.82 -11.85
CA PHE A 150 -4.55 -12.52 -11.19
C PHE A 150 -3.26 -12.41 -10.39
N ASN A 151 -2.87 -13.47 -9.68
CA ASN A 151 -1.58 -13.53 -9.00
C ASN A 151 -0.41 -13.49 -10.00
N GLU A 152 -0.50 -14.19 -11.13
CA GLU A 152 0.52 -14.15 -12.20
C GLU A 152 0.72 -12.73 -12.74
N ILE A 153 -0.36 -11.98 -12.98
CA ILE A 153 -0.28 -10.58 -13.41
C ILE A 153 0.42 -9.72 -12.34
N ALA A 154 0.08 -9.90 -11.06
CA ALA A 154 0.70 -9.18 -9.95
C ALA A 154 2.20 -9.50 -9.84
N VAL A 155 2.59 -10.77 -9.93
CA VAL A 155 4.00 -11.22 -9.92
C VAL A 155 4.76 -10.66 -11.11
N TYR A 156 4.18 -10.72 -12.31
CA TYR A 156 4.78 -10.18 -13.52
C TYR A 156 5.02 -8.67 -13.41
N HIS A 157 4.00 -7.92 -12.99
CA HIS A 157 4.11 -6.48 -12.74
C HIS A 157 5.21 -6.17 -11.72
N ASN A 158 5.17 -6.83 -10.55
CA ASN A 158 6.14 -6.61 -9.47
C ASN A 158 7.58 -6.92 -9.90
N THR A 159 7.77 -7.93 -10.77
CA THR A 159 9.08 -8.26 -11.34
C THR A 159 9.60 -7.14 -12.23
N LEU A 160 8.76 -6.63 -13.15
CA LEU A 160 9.12 -5.51 -14.02
C LEU A 160 9.39 -4.23 -13.22
N LEU A 161 8.58 -3.98 -12.19
CA LEU A 161 8.73 -2.86 -11.29
C LEU A 161 10.08 -2.91 -10.58
N GLN A 162 10.40 -4.01 -9.91
CA GLN A 162 11.68 -4.17 -9.22
C GLN A 162 12.89 -4.03 -10.15
N ASN A 163 12.82 -4.59 -11.37
CA ASN A 163 13.87 -4.42 -12.38
C ASN A 163 14.05 -2.95 -12.79
N SER A 164 12.95 -2.20 -12.87
CA SER A 164 12.98 -0.77 -13.17
C SER A 164 13.54 0.04 -11.99
N LEU A 165 13.15 -0.28 -10.76
CA LEU A 165 13.67 0.34 -9.55
C LEU A 165 15.19 0.12 -9.38
N LYS A 166 15.70 -1.07 -9.72
CA LYS A 166 17.15 -1.33 -9.76
C LYS A 166 17.89 -0.41 -10.72
N LYS A 167 17.31 -0.13 -11.90
CA LYS A 167 17.88 0.83 -12.87
C LYS A 167 17.86 2.27 -12.33
N VAL A 168 16.75 2.68 -11.70
CA VAL A 168 16.65 3.99 -11.05
C VAL A 168 17.71 4.14 -9.97
N GLN A 169 17.81 3.16 -9.06
CA GLN A 169 18.79 3.15 -7.99
C GLN A 169 20.24 3.21 -8.51
N LYS A 170 20.55 2.48 -9.60
CA LYS A 170 21.88 2.50 -10.23
C LYS A 170 22.20 3.88 -10.82
N ASN A 171 21.22 4.55 -11.43
CA ASN A 171 21.40 5.85 -12.07
C ASN A 171 21.35 7.03 -11.09
N HIS A 172 20.88 6.78 -9.86
CA HIS A 172 20.70 7.77 -8.81
C HIS A 172 21.24 7.22 -7.49
N ALA A 173 22.57 7.02 -7.43
CA ALA A 173 23.24 6.42 -6.28
C ALA A 173 23.11 7.24 -4.98
N ASP A 174 22.77 8.52 -5.09
CA ASP A 174 22.52 9.45 -4.00
C ASP A 174 21.06 9.41 -3.48
N VAL A 175 20.20 8.57 -4.07
CA VAL A 175 18.80 8.41 -3.68
C VAL A 175 18.57 7.01 -3.15
N ARG A 176 17.79 6.88 -2.07
CA ARG A 176 17.33 5.61 -1.53
C ARG A 176 15.99 5.21 -2.18
N VAL A 177 16.01 4.17 -3.01
CA VAL A 177 14.79 3.58 -3.60
C VAL A 177 14.39 2.35 -2.79
N ILE A 178 13.19 2.36 -2.23
CA ILE A 178 12.66 1.31 -1.35
C ILE A 178 11.46 0.67 -2.04
N TYR A 179 11.56 -0.63 -2.32
CA TYR A 179 10.40 -1.42 -2.75
C TYR A 179 9.61 -1.88 -1.52
N ALA A 180 8.31 -1.57 -1.47
CA ALA A 180 7.43 -2.07 -0.43
C ALA A 180 6.66 -3.30 -0.94
N ASP A 181 7.04 -4.47 -0.43
CA ASP A 181 6.45 -5.75 -0.81
C ASP A 181 5.09 -5.95 -0.13
N PHE A 182 4.02 -5.77 -0.90
CA PHE A 182 2.64 -6.02 -0.46
C PHE A 182 2.15 -7.41 -0.86
N PHE A 183 2.96 -8.16 -1.60
CA PHE A 183 2.60 -9.47 -2.13
C PHE A 183 2.87 -10.57 -1.11
N SER A 184 4.15 -10.72 -0.73
CA SER A 184 4.60 -11.86 0.08
C SER A 184 4.00 -11.92 1.48
N PRO A 185 3.83 -10.79 2.23
CA PRO A 185 3.20 -10.84 3.54
C PRO A 185 1.79 -11.41 3.51
N VAL A 186 1.00 -11.06 2.49
CA VAL A 186 -0.38 -11.54 2.33
C VAL A 186 -0.39 -13.02 1.95
N ILE A 187 0.45 -13.43 0.99
CA ILE A 187 0.56 -14.85 0.61
C ILE A 187 0.94 -15.72 1.82
N ARG A 188 1.90 -15.30 2.65
CA ARG A 188 2.27 -16.06 3.86
C ARG A 188 1.11 -16.23 4.84
N ILE A 189 0.27 -15.21 4.99
CA ILE A 189 -0.94 -15.30 5.84
C ILE A 189 -1.92 -16.31 5.25
N VAL A 190 -2.11 -16.31 3.93
CA VAL A 190 -3.03 -17.23 3.24
C VAL A 190 -2.52 -18.68 3.25
N GLU A 191 -1.22 -18.89 3.03
CA GLU A 191 -0.60 -20.22 3.01
C GLU A 191 -0.42 -20.82 4.41
N SER A 192 -0.24 -19.98 5.43
CA SER A 192 0.06 -20.43 6.80
C SER A 192 -0.71 -19.63 7.85
N PRO A 193 -2.05 -19.60 7.82
CA PRO A 193 -2.83 -18.81 8.76
C PRO A 193 -2.64 -19.24 10.23
N VAL A 194 -2.18 -20.47 10.46
CA VAL A 194 -1.83 -20.99 11.80
C VAL A 194 -0.71 -20.17 12.46
N THR A 195 0.19 -19.55 11.70
CA THR A 195 1.30 -18.77 12.27
C THR A 195 0.97 -17.31 12.58
N PHE A 196 -0.23 -16.80 12.24
CA PHE A 196 -0.53 -15.36 12.24
C PHE A 196 -1.66 -14.90 13.17
N GLY A 197 -1.95 -15.62 14.26
CA GLY A 197 -2.95 -15.20 15.25
C GLY A 197 -3.01 -16.03 16.51
#